data_AF-A0AAN7RCT7-F1
#
_entry.id   AF-A0AAN7RCT7-F1
#
_cell.length_a   1.000
_cell.length_b   1.000
_cell.length_c   1.000
_cell.angle_alpha   90.00
_cell.angle_beta   90.00
_cell.angle_gamma   90.00
#
_symmetry.space_group_name_H-M   'P 1'
#
loop_
_entity.id
_entity.type
_entity.pdbx_description
1 polymer ?
#
loop_
_entity_poly.entity_id
_entity_poly.type
_entity_poly.pdbx_seq_one_letter_code
_entity_poly.pdbx_strand_id
1 'polypeptide(L)'
;MRGLSLKRAPRQWRLWDILSAALLAFVFAFFFVVFGSWSSSSSGSVRQSVIIAAKDRGRVIKALESGTLAPRHIEACPSDYVDHMPCEDPRRSSQLTREMNYYRERHCPPPEETPLCLIPPPKGYKIPIQWPGSLTKIWHSNMPHNKIAQRKGHQGWMKVEGPYFMFPGGGTMFPDGAGHYIEKLKKYIPLSGGVIRTALDMGCGVASFGGSLLAEGILTISFAPRDSHKSQIQFALERGIPAFVAMLGTRRLPFPAFAFDFVHCSRCLIPFTAYNATYFIEVDRLLRPGGYLVISGPPVKWAKQEKEWADLQAVARSLCYELIVVDGNTAIWKKPTGTSCISNQNENRPQLCDTSQDPSTAWCEPFSTYPRTYDFIHVYGIDSLIKDRGLRKNRCTLVDMMVELDRILRPEGTVLIQDSPEVIEKVDLVAQAVRWKTVIQENEPESQDGGKILVAVKEFWT
;
A
#
# COMPACT_ATOMS: atom_id res chain seq x y z
N MET A 1 -67.48 -22.33 28.70
CA MET A 1 -68.21 -21.64 27.60
C MET A 1 -67.31 -21.58 26.37
N ARG A 2 -67.81 -22.16 25.26
CA ARG A 2 -67.50 -21.94 23.83
C ARG A 2 -66.03 -21.88 23.37
N GLY A 3 -65.61 -22.99 22.75
CA GLY A 3 -64.54 -22.98 21.75
C GLY A 3 -64.98 -22.24 20.48
N LEU A 4 -64.03 -21.54 19.86
CA LEU A 4 -64.19 -20.90 18.56
C LEU A 4 -63.18 -21.50 17.59
N SER A 5 -63.69 -22.43 16.77
CA SER A 5 -63.05 -22.95 15.56
C SER A 5 -63.04 -21.86 14.49
N LEU A 6 -61.87 -21.34 14.14
CA LEU A 6 -61.68 -20.46 12.97
C LEU A 6 -61.38 -21.33 11.75
N LYS A 7 -62.43 -21.69 11.01
CA LYS A 7 -62.34 -22.26 9.66
C LYS A 7 -61.63 -21.25 8.74
N ARG A 8 -60.42 -21.57 8.25
CA ARG A 8 -59.77 -20.82 7.15
C ARG A 8 -60.54 -21.07 5.86
N ALA A 9 -61.15 -20.03 5.30
CA ALA A 9 -61.71 -20.06 3.96
C ALA A 9 -60.59 -20.23 2.92
N PRO A 10 -60.79 -21.00 1.83
CA PRO A 10 -59.80 -21.15 0.77
C PRO A 10 -59.59 -19.80 0.06
N ARG A 11 -58.35 -19.34 0.00
CA ARG A 11 -57.96 -18.10 -0.70
C ARG A 11 -58.19 -18.29 -2.20
N GLN A 12 -59.23 -17.65 -2.74
CA GLN A 12 -59.44 -17.58 -4.19
C GLN A 12 -58.30 -16.75 -4.80
N TRP A 13 -57.45 -17.40 -5.58
CA TRP A 13 -56.37 -16.77 -6.33
C TRP A 13 -57.00 -15.84 -7.37
N ARG A 14 -56.66 -14.55 -7.30
CA ARG A 14 -57.06 -13.60 -8.35
C ARG A 14 -56.15 -13.78 -9.55
N LEU A 15 -56.62 -13.38 -10.73
CA LEU A 15 -55.87 -13.47 -11.98
C LEU A 15 -54.48 -12.80 -11.87
N TRP A 16 -54.38 -11.74 -11.06
CA TRP A 16 -53.13 -11.05 -10.72
C TRP A 16 -52.16 -11.87 -9.85
N ASP A 17 -52.65 -12.74 -8.97
CA ASP A 17 -51.79 -13.63 -8.18
C ASP A 17 -51.16 -14.70 -9.09
N ILE A 18 -51.91 -15.20 -10.08
CA ILE A 18 -51.43 -16.16 -11.08
C ILE A 18 -50.41 -15.50 -12.00
N LEU A 19 -50.68 -14.27 -12.47
CA LEU A 19 -49.75 -13.50 -13.29
C LEU A 19 -48.44 -13.18 -12.54
N SER A 20 -48.54 -12.85 -11.25
CA SER A 20 -47.36 -12.57 -10.41
C SER A 20 -46.53 -13.84 -10.17
N ALA A 21 -47.17 -14.98 -9.93
CA ALA A 21 -46.50 -16.26 -9.78
C ALA A 21 -45.81 -16.70 -11.10
N ALA A 22 -46.47 -16.50 -12.24
CA ALA A 22 -45.92 -16.78 -13.56
C ALA A 22 -44.69 -15.92 -13.86
N LEU A 23 -44.74 -14.62 -13.52
CA LEU A 23 -43.61 -13.71 -13.68
C LEU A 23 -42.42 -14.14 -12.80
N LEU A 24 -42.67 -14.48 -11.53
CA LEU A 24 -41.63 -14.97 -10.62
C LEU A 24 -41.01 -16.28 -11.10
N ALA A 25 -41.83 -17.22 -11.59
CA ALA A 25 -41.34 -18.47 -12.17
C ALA A 25 -40.50 -18.23 -13.43
N PHE A 26 -40.91 -17.28 -14.29
CA PHE A 26 -40.15 -16.91 -15.48
C PHE A 26 -38.82 -16.26 -15.13
N VAL A 27 -38.77 -15.37 -14.13
CA VAL A 27 -37.52 -14.79 -13.63
C VAL A 27 -36.62 -15.89 -13.06
N PHE A 28 -37.15 -16.82 -12.27
CA PHE A 28 -36.37 -17.92 -11.71
C PHE A 28 -35.82 -18.85 -12.80
N ALA A 29 -36.63 -19.17 -13.81
CA ALA A 29 -36.20 -19.96 -14.98
C ALA A 29 -35.14 -19.22 -15.82
N PHE A 30 -35.29 -17.90 -16.01
CA PHE A 30 -34.29 -17.07 -16.67
C PHE A 30 -32.96 -17.09 -15.92
N PHE A 31 -32.98 -16.94 -14.58
CA PHE A 31 -31.77 -17.08 -13.77
C PHE A 31 -31.19 -18.50 -13.86
N PHE A 32 -32.02 -19.54 -13.89
CA PHE A 32 -31.53 -20.92 -14.06
C PHE A 32 -30.94 -21.19 -15.45
N VAL A 33 -31.45 -20.57 -16.51
CA VAL A 33 -30.91 -20.74 -17.87
C VAL A 33 -29.63 -19.91 -18.06
N VAL A 34 -29.61 -18.67 -17.55
CA VAL A 34 -28.44 -17.77 -17.64
C VAL A 34 -27.30 -18.22 -16.73
N PHE A 35 -27.59 -18.72 -15.52
CA PHE A 35 -26.56 -19.11 -14.54
C PHE A 35 -26.42 -20.61 -14.33
N GLY A 36 -27.43 -21.43 -14.61
CA GLY A 36 -27.37 -22.89 -14.50
C GLY A 36 -26.70 -23.59 -15.70
N SER A 37 -26.52 -22.88 -16.82
CA SER A 37 -25.72 -23.37 -17.95
C SER A 37 -24.20 -23.30 -17.71
N TRP A 38 -23.76 -22.85 -16.53
CA TRP A 38 -22.34 -22.80 -16.16
C TRP A 38 -21.88 -24.03 -15.36
N SER A 39 -22.53 -25.18 -15.54
CA SER A 39 -22.03 -26.45 -15.00
C SER A 39 -22.20 -27.61 -15.98
N SER A 40 -21.63 -27.49 -17.17
CA SER A 40 -21.11 -28.62 -17.95
C SER A 40 -20.64 -28.15 -19.32
N SER A 41 -19.33 -28.03 -19.52
CA SER A 41 -18.67 -28.35 -20.79
C SER A 41 -17.15 -28.39 -20.65
N SER A 42 -16.65 -29.56 -21.01
CA SER A 42 -15.36 -29.85 -21.64
C SER A 42 -14.06 -29.52 -20.91
N SER A 43 -13.46 -30.60 -20.42
CA SER A 43 -12.03 -30.87 -20.34
C SER A 43 -11.24 -30.30 -21.52
N GLY A 44 -10.75 -29.08 -21.37
CA GLY A 44 -9.51 -28.62 -21.99
C GLY A 44 -8.39 -28.78 -20.97
N SER A 45 -7.25 -29.31 -21.40
CA SER A 45 -6.04 -29.40 -20.59
C SER A 45 -5.55 -28.00 -20.21
N VAL A 46 -6.15 -27.44 -19.16
CA VAL A 46 -5.58 -26.31 -18.41
C VAL A 46 -4.63 -26.96 -17.43
N ARG A 47 -3.33 -26.73 -17.61
CA ARG A 47 -2.31 -27.04 -16.61
C ARG A 47 -2.73 -26.33 -15.33
N GLN A 48 -3.42 -27.05 -14.45
CA GLN A 48 -3.93 -26.51 -13.22
C GLN A 48 -2.72 -26.26 -12.34
N SER A 49 -2.30 -24.99 -12.25
CA SER A 49 -1.26 -24.56 -11.32
C SER A 49 -1.67 -25.00 -9.93
N VAL A 50 -0.99 -26.03 -9.41
CA VAL A 50 -1.28 -26.59 -8.10
C VAL A 50 -0.79 -25.58 -7.08
N ILE A 51 -1.70 -24.76 -6.55
CA ILE A 51 -1.46 -24.09 -5.27
C ILE A 51 -1.24 -25.23 -4.28
N ILE A 52 -0.03 -25.32 -3.73
CA ILE A 52 0.32 -26.39 -2.80
C ILE A 52 -0.66 -26.33 -1.64
N ALA A 53 -1.45 -27.39 -1.47
CA ALA A 53 -2.42 -27.47 -0.39
C ALA A 53 -1.71 -27.29 0.96
N ALA A 54 -2.40 -26.70 1.95
CA ALA A 54 -1.80 -26.45 3.27
C ALA A 54 -1.19 -27.72 3.90
N LYS A 55 -1.74 -28.90 3.61
CA LYS A 55 -1.22 -30.21 4.05
C LYS A 55 0.11 -30.60 3.40
N ASP A 56 0.34 -30.20 2.16
CA ASP A 56 1.57 -30.50 1.42
C ASP A 56 2.65 -29.42 1.62
N ARG A 57 2.25 -28.20 2.03
CA ARG A 57 3.16 -27.06 2.25
C ARG A 57 4.36 -27.41 3.14
N GLY A 58 4.11 -27.97 4.32
CA GLY A 58 5.16 -28.31 5.27
C GLY A 58 6.12 -29.38 4.76
N ARG A 59 5.64 -30.31 3.92
CA ARG A 59 6.47 -31.33 3.29
C ARG A 59 7.37 -30.72 2.22
N VAL A 60 6.83 -29.84 1.38
CA VAL A 60 7.58 -29.15 0.31
C VAL A 60 8.67 -28.27 0.90
N ILE A 61 8.36 -27.46 1.92
CA ILE A 61 9.35 -26.59 2.58
C ILE A 61 10.51 -27.41 3.12
N LYS A 62 10.24 -28.47 3.90
CA LYS A 62 11.29 -29.33 4.45
C LYS A 62 12.17 -29.95 3.37
N ALA A 63 11.55 -30.41 2.29
CA ALA A 63 12.27 -31.06 1.21
C ALA A 63 13.16 -30.06 0.44
N LEU A 64 12.70 -28.82 0.22
CA LEU A 64 13.50 -27.73 -0.36
C LEU A 64 14.67 -27.34 0.54
N GLU A 65 14.43 -27.12 1.83
CA GLU A 65 15.49 -26.75 2.79
C GLU A 65 16.55 -27.85 2.98
N SER A 66 16.18 -29.11 2.74
CA SER A 66 17.11 -30.26 2.77
C SER A 66 17.81 -30.55 1.43
N GLY A 67 17.47 -29.82 0.35
CA GLY A 67 17.99 -30.08 -0.99
C GLY A 67 17.54 -31.42 -1.62
N THR A 68 16.44 -32.02 -1.15
CA THR A 68 15.93 -33.31 -1.68
C THR A 68 14.97 -33.13 -2.86
N LEU A 69 14.51 -31.90 -3.10
CA LEU A 69 13.72 -31.51 -4.26
C LEU A 69 14.62 -30.87 -5.33
N ALA A 70 14.31 -31.17 -6.59
CA ALA A 70 15.03 -30.61 -7.73
C ALA A 70 14.88 -29.06 -7.82
N PRO A 71 15.84 -28.37 -8.47
CA PRO A 71 15.73 -26.94 -8.77
C PRO A 71 14.42 -26.60 -9.50
N ARG A 72 13.89 -25.38 -9.28
CA ARG A 72 12.65 -24.86 -9.89
C ARG A 72 11.34 -25.58 -9.51
N HIS A 73 11.24 -26.10 -8.29
CA HIS A 73 10.03 -26.79 -7.84
C HIS A 73 8.87 -25.86 -7.45
N ILE A 74 9.11 -24.57 -7.19
CA ILE A 74 8.03 -23.62 -6.87
C ILE A 74 7.39 -23.15 -8.18
N GLU A 75 6.11 -23.44 -8.34
CA GLU A 75 5.33 -23.08 -9.52
C GLU A 75 4.82 -21.65 -9.48
N ALA A 76 4.46 -21.13 -10.64
CA ALA A 76 3.81 -19.83 -10.75
C ALA A 76 2.38 -19.88 -10.20
N CYS A 77 1.96 -18.81 -9.53
CA CYS A 77 0.57 -18.60 -9.14
C CYS A 77 -0.30 -18.38 -10.39
N PRO A 78 -1.62 -18.59 -10.29
CA PRO A 78 -2.56 -18.18 -11.33
C PRO A 78 -2.42 -16.70 -11.73
N SER A 79 -2.71 -16.36 -12.99
CA SER A 79 -2.49 -15.01 -13.54
C SER A 79 -3.27 -13.88 -12.86
N ASP A 80 -4.36 -14.18 -12.15
CA ASP A 80 -5.14 -13.22 -11.37
C ASP A 80 -4.46 -12.79 -10.07
N TYR A 81 -3.39 -13.47 -9.66
CA TYR A 81 -2.53 -13.09 -8.54
C TYR A 81 -1.52 -11.97 -8.88
N VAL A 82 -1.52 -11.45 -10.10
CA VAL A 82 -0.54 -10.45 -10.56
C VAL A 82 -0.40 -9.23 -9.62
N ASP A 83 -1.50 -8.78 -9.01
CA ASP A 83 -1.53 -7.66 -8.04
C ASP A 83 -1.78 -8.14 -6.60
N HIS A 84 -1.38 -9.37 -6.29
CA HIS A 84 -1.62 -9.98 -4.99
C HIS A 84 -0.86 -9.21 -3.89
N MET A 85 -1.65 -8.65 -2.97
CA MET A 85 -1.19 -8.04 -1.74
C MET A 85 -1.88 -8.78 -0.59
N PRO A 86 -1.17 -9.70 0.09
CA PRO A 86 -1.81 -10.62 1.04
C PRO A 86 -2.55 -9.88 2.16
N CYS A 87 -1.96 -8.80 2.67
CA CYS A 87 -2.54 -8.07 3.80
C CYS A 87 -3.54 -6.97 3.43
N GLU A 88 -3.90 -6.84 2.15
CA GLU A 88 -4.82 -5.82 1.65
C GLU A 88 -5.98 -6.48 0.88
N ASP A 89 -6.38 -7.69 1.32
CA ASP A 89 -7.48 -8.45 0.71
C ASP A 89 -8.83 -7.74 0.94
N PRO A 90 -9.48 -7.23 -0.12
CA PRO A 90 -10.77 -6.55 0.00
C PRO A 90 -11.87 -7.41 0.64
N ARG A 91 -11.81 -8.74 0.49
CA ARG A 91 -12.81 -9.64 1.09
C ARG A 91 -12.70 -9.63 2.61
N ARG A 92 -11.47 -9.71 3.14
CA ARG A 92 -11.19 -9.62 4.57
C ARG A 92 -11.49 -8.21 5.09
N SER A 93 -10.96 -7.18 4.44
CA SER A 93 -11.20 -5.78 4.81
C SER A 93 -12.69 -5.44 4.89
N SER A 94 -13.53 -5.98 3.99
CA SER A 94 -14.97 -5.68 3.98
C SER A 94 -15.73 -6.14 5.24
N GLN A 95 -15.15 -7.05 6.03
CA GLN A 95 -15.74 -7.61 7.24
C GLN A 95 -15.34 -6.84 8.50
N LEU A 96 -14.43 -5.87 8.40
CA LEU A 96 -13.85 -5.16 9.53
C LEU A 96 -14.58 -3.83 9.81
N THR A 97 -14.41 -3.30 11.03
CA THR A 97 -15.04 -2.03 11.41
C THR A 97 -14.53 -0.86 10.55
N ARG A 98 -15.46 0.05 10.23
CA ARG A 98 -15.17 1.29 9.53
C ARG A 98 -14.68 2.40 10.46
N GLU A 99 -14.84 2.20 11.76
CA GLU A 99 -14.35 3.11 12.78
C GLU A 99 -12.84 3.30 12.65
N MET A 100 -12.40 4.55 12.71
CA MET A 100 -10.99 4.94 12.59
C MET A 100 -10.29 4.31 11.38
N ASN A 101 -10.99 4.09 10.27
CA ASN A 101 -10.44 3.45 9.07
C ASN A 101 -9.79 2.07 9.31
N TYR A 102 -10.12 1.35 10.39
CA TYR A 102 -9.50 0.06 10.73
C TYR A 102 -9.54 -0.94 9.55
N TYR A 103 -10.66 -1.01 8.82
CA TYR A 103 -10.78 -1.85 7.62
C TYR A 103 -9.78 -1.57 6.48
N ARG A 104 -9.15 -0.39 6.47
CA ARG A 104 -8.13 0.03 5.48
C ARG A 104 -6.71 -0.16 5.98
N GLU A 105 -6.54 -0.62 7.21
CA GLU A 105 -5.23 -1.00 7.73
C GLU A 105 -4.80 -2.37 7.20
N ARG A 106 -3.57 -2.73 7.52
CA ARG A 106 -2.95 -3.97 7.08
C ARG A 106 -3.54 -5.16 7.86
N HIS A 107 -4.23 -6.06 7.14
CA HIS A 107 -4.83 -7.28 7.72
C HIS A 107 -4.36 -8.52 7.00
N CYS A 108 -3.31 -9.14 7.54
CA CYS A 108 -2.63 -10.25 6.88
C CYS A 108 -3.27 -11.61 7.19
N PRO A 109 -3.41 -12.52 6.21
CA PRO A 109 -3.86 -13.88 6.45
C PRO A 109 -2.82 -14.66 7.27
N PRO A 110 -3.26 -15.71 8.00
CA PRO A 110 -2.33 -16.61 8.66
C PRO A 110 -1.48 -17.39 7.64
N PRO A 111 -0.27 -17.88 8.01
CA PRO A 111 0.65 -18.55 7.09
C PRO A 111 0.02 -19.72 6.31
N GLU A 112 -0.92 -20.45 6.90
CA GLU A 112 -1.60 -21.59 6.30
C GLU A 112 -2.50 -21.20 5.11
N GLU A 113 -2.95 -19.94 5.06
CA GLU A 113 -3.74 -19.37 3.96
C GLU A 113 -2.86 -18.70 2.89
N THR A 114 -1.57 -18.51 3.16
CA THR A 114 -0.66 -17.89 2.19
C THR A 114 -0.33 -18.88 1.08
N PRO A 115 -0.45 -18.50 -0.21
CA PRO A 115 -0.08 -19.39 -1.30
C PRO A 115 1.44 -19.62 -1.32
N LEU A 116 1.88 -20.85 -1.58
CA LEU A 116 3.29 -21.16 -1.85
C LEU A 116 3.48 -21.27 -3.37
N CYS A 117 3.62 -20.13 -4.03
CA CYS A 117 3.87 -20.02 -5.47
C CYS A 117 4.52 -18.67 -5.81
N LEU A 118 5.12 -18.57 -6.99
CA LEU A 118 5.76 -17.33 -7.47
C LEU A 118 4.72 -16.45 -8.17
N ILE A 119 4.65 -15.16 -7.81
CA ILE A 119 3.65 -14.25 -8.37
C ILE A 119 4.06 -13.84 -9.79
N PRO A 120 3.29 -14.21 -10.84
CA PRO A 120 3.69 -13.90 -12.20
C PRO A 120 3.60 -12.40 -12.51
N PRO A 121 4.41 -11.88 -13.43
CA PRO A 121 4.20 -10.55 -13.99
C PRO A 121 2.93 -10.52 -14.87
N PRO A 122 2.37 -9.34 -15.17
CA PRO A 122 1.25 -9.23 -16.10
C PRO A 122 1.64 -9.70 -17.51
N LYS A 123 0.65 -10.13 -18.29
CA LYS A 123 0.88 -10.57 -19.67
C LYS A 123 1.46 -9.43 -20.51
N GLY A 124 2.61 -9.69 -21.12
CA GLY A 124 3.33 -8.69 -21.92
C GLY A 124 4.09 -7.66 -21.08
N TYR A 125 4.38 -7.97 -19.81
CA TYR A 125 5.29 -7.19 -18.99
C TYR A 125 6.62 -6.95 -19.71
N LYS A 126 7.16 -5.76 -19.52
CA LYS A 126 8.44 -5.30 -20.08
C LYS A 126 9.30 -4.79 -18.94
N ILE A 127 10.60 -4.80 -19.15
CA ILE A 127 11.54 -4.11 -18.26
C ILE A 127 11.08 -2.66 -18.07
N PRO A 128 10.98 -2.15 -16.82
CA PRO A 128 10.56 -0.79 -16.56
C PRO A 128 11.37 0.25 -17.34
N ILE A 129 10.71 1.37 -17.67
CA ILE A 129 11.40 2.49 -18.31
C ILE A 129 12.45 3.02 -17.34
N GLN A 130 13.67 3.24 -17.82
CA GLN A 130 14.76 3.69 -16.96
C GLN A 130 14.50 5.11 -16.45
N TRP A 131 14.94 5.37 -15.22
CA TRP A 131 14.94 6.71 -14.65
C TRP A 131 15.85 7.65 -15.46
N PRO A 132 15.49 8.93 -15.69
CA PRO A 132 14.30 9.64 -15.22
C PRO A 132 13.08 9.53 -16.15
N GLY A 133 13.17 8.77 -17.25
CA GLY A 133 12.08 8.63 -18.22
C GLY A 133 10.80 8.03 -17.61
N SER A 134 10.95 7.15 -16.62
CA SER A 134 9.83 6.56 -15.86
C SER A 134 9.00 7.59 -15.09
N LEU A 135 9.53 8.77 -14.79
CA LEU A 135 8.80 9.80 -14.04
C LEU A 135 7.55 10.27 -14.80
N THR A 136 7.62 10.34 -16.13
CA THR A 136 6.56 10.88 -16.98
C THR A 136 5.79 9.82 -17.76
N LYS A 137 6.30 8.59 -17.84
CA LYS A 137 5.65 7.49 -18.56
C LYS A 137 6.02 6.11 -18.04
N ILE A 138 5.11 5.16 -18.20
CA ILE A 138 5.36 3.72 -17.95
C ILE A 138 4.76 2.88 -19.08
N TRP A 139 5.18 1.62 -19.19
CA TRP A 139 4.52 0.68 -20.08
C TRP A 139 3.09 0.39 -19.62
N HIS A 140 2.14 0.49 -20.55
CA HIS A 140 0.75 0.11 -20.30
C HIS A 140 0.63 -1.36 -19.86
N SER A 141 1.37 -2.25 -20.52
CA SER A 141 1.34 -3.70 -20.26
C SER A 141 1.88 -4.08 -18.87
N ASN A 142 2.68 -3.22 -18.24
CA ASN A 142 3.16 -3.46 -16.87
C ASN A 142 2.07 -3.18 -15.83
N MET A 143 1.09 -2.35 -16.18
CA MET A 143 0.04 -1.87 -15.29
C MET A 143 -1.31 -1.77 -16.02
N PRO A 144 -1.90 -2.88 -16.54
CA PRO A 144 -3.00 -2.86 -17.51
C PRO A 144 -4.39 -2.46 -16.91
N HIS A 145 -4.42 -1.45 -16.05
CA HIS A 145 -5.57 -0.94 -15.30
C HIS A 145 -6.04 0.42 -15.83
N ASN A 146 -6.91 0.40 -16.84
CA ASN A 146 -7.38 1.64 -17.51
C ASN A 146 -8.33 2.51 -16.68
N LYS A 147 -8.92 1.99 -15.60
CA LYS A 147 -10.00 2.66 -14.85
C LYS A 147 -9.62 4.06 -14.38
N ILE A 148 -8.40 4.25 -13.89
CA ILE A 148 -7.92 5.56 -13.42
C ILE A 148 -7.76 6.52 -14.60
N ALA A 149 -7.12 6.11 -15.70
CA ALA A 149 -7.00 6.95 -16.90
C ALA A 149 -8.38 7.35 -17.46
N GLN A 150 -9.34 6.42 -17.49
CA GLN A 150 -10.69 6.69 -17.98
C GLN A 150 -11.47 7.67 -17.08
N ARG A 151 -11.39 7.51 -15.74
CA ARG A 151 -12.17 8.33 -14.79
C ARG A 151 -11.50 9.66 -14.45
N LYS A 152 -10.17 9.72 -14.48
CA LYS A 152 -9.36 10.87 -14.01
C LYS A 152 -8.49 11.50 -15.09
N GLY A 153 -8.56 11.01 -16.33
CA GLY A 153 -7.79 11.58 -17.45
C GLY A 153 -8.11 13.06 -17.71
N HIS A 154 -9.36 13.48 -17.55
CA HIS A 154 -9.76 14.89 -17.66
C HIS A 154 -9.12 15.82 -16.62
N GLN A 155 -8.56 15.26 -15.53
CA GLN A 155 -7.87 16.00 -14.47
C GLN A 155 -6.35 16.02 -14.67
N GLY A 156 -5.86 15.49 -15.81
CA GLY A 156 -4.43 15.42 -16.10
C GLY A 156 -3.66 14.41 -15.22
N TRP A 157 -4.34 13.47 -14.57
CA TRP A 157 -3.64 12.47 -13.74
C TRP A 157 -2.83 11.49 -14.58
N MET A 158 -3.47 10.94 -15.61
CA MET A 158 -2.91 9.90 -16.47
C MET A 158 -3.67 9.83 -17.79
N LYS A 159 -2.97 9.63 -18.90
CA LYS A 159 -3.55 9.38 -20.22
C LYS A 159 -2.87 8.20 -20.90
N VAL A 160 -3.57 7.52 -21.81
CA VAL A 160 -3.02 6.44 -22.61
C VAL A 160 -2.52 7.02 -23.93
N GLU A 161 -1.25 6.79 -24.27
CA GLU A 161 -0.66 7.21 -25.55
C GLU A 161 0.19 6.07 -26.11
N GLY A 162 -0.27 5.47 -27.22
CA GLY A 162 0.38 4.29 -27.79
C GLY A 162 0.53 3.16 -26.75
N PRO A 163 1.73 2.60 -26.56
CA PRO A 163 1.97 1.52 -25.58
C PRO A 163 2.22 2.04 -24.15
N TYR A 164 1.99 3.32 -23.87
CA TYR A 164 2.35 3.95 -22.60
C TYR A 164 1.14 4.51 -21.84
N PHE A 165 1.24 4.50 -20.52
CA PHE A 165 0.58 5.50 -19.70
C PHE A 165 1.51 6.70 -19.54
N MET A 166 0.96 7.90 -19.76
CA MET A 166 1.65 9.17 -19.59
C MET A 166 1.10 9.90 -18.36
N PHE A 167 2.00 10.51 -17.58
CA PHE A 167 1.70 11.25 -16.37
C PHE A 167 2.08 12.73 -16.56
N PRO A 168 1.16 13.58 -17.04
CA PRO A 168 1.47 14.99 -17.27
C PRO A 168 1.59 15.80 -15.97
N GLY A 169 1.42 15.17 -14.80
CA GLY A 169 1.62 15.80 -13.49
C GLY A 169 0.38 16.52 -12.95
N GLY A 170 -0.75 16.46 -13.66
CA GLY A 170 -2.00 17.08 -13.25
C GLY A 170 -2.62 16.42 -12.03
N GLY A 171 -3.47 17.18 -11.34
CA GLY A 171 -4.17 16.77 -10.13
C GLY A 171 -5.43 17.59 -9.91
N THR A 172 -6.33 17.09 -9.06
CA THR A 172 -7.57 17.83 -8.75
C THR A 172 -7.29 19.23 -8.17
N MET A 173 -6.19 19.37 -7.42
CA MET A 173 -5.77 20.64 -6.79
C MET A 173 -4.68 21.38 -7.55
N PHE A 174 -4.16 20.78 -8.61
CA PHE A 174 -3.12 21.35 -9.45
C PHE A 174 -3.42 20.97 -10.90
N PRO A 175 -4.50 21.55 -11.48
CA PRO A 175 -4.96 21.21 -12.83
C PRO A 175 -3.91 21.54 -13.90
N ASP A 176 -3.11 22.58 -13.66
CA ASP A 176 -2.00 23.00 -14.53
C ASP A 176 -0.72 22.18 -14.31
N GLY A 177 -0.74 21.20 -13.39
CA GLY A 177 0.39 20.33 -13.08
C GLY A 177 1.08 20.64 -11.75
N ALA A 178 1.68 19.61 -11.17
CA ALA A 178 2.35 19.68 -9.88
C ALA A 178 3.52 20.68 -9.85
N GLY A 179 4.21 20.90 -10.98
CA GLY A 179 5.28 21.89 -11.09
C GLY A 179 4.80 23.32 -10.80
N HIS A 180 3.71 23.76 -11.43
CA HIS A 180 3.12 25.08 -11.17
C HIS A 180 2.66 25.24 -9.72
N TYR A 181 2.17 24.17 -9.12
CA TYR A 181 1.80 24.16 -7.71
C TYR A 181 3.02 24.28 -6.78
N ILE A 182 4.13 23.61 -7.09
CA ILE A 182 5.40 23.77 -6.36
C ILE A 182 5.89 25.23 -6.46
N GLU A 183 5.85 25.85 -7.64
CA GLU A 183 6.20 27.27 -7.82
C GLU A 183 5.31 28.20 -6.98
N LYS A 184 4.04 27.86 -6.81
CA LYS A 184 3.15 28.58 -5.89
C LYS A 184 3.61 28.43 -4.43
N LEU A 185 3.98 27.22 -4.00
CA LEU A 185 4.45 26.95 -2.63
C LEU A 185 5.79 27.62 -2.32
N LYS A 186 6.69 27.75 -3.31
CA LYS A 186 8.00 28.43 -3.16
C LYS A 186 7.91 29.88 -2.69
N LYS A 187 6.76 30.53 -2.88
CA LYS A 187 6.50 31.89 -2.36
C LYS A 187 6.46 31.97 -0.84
N TYR A 188 6.19 30.85 -0.17
CA TYR A 188 5.95 30.77 1.27
C TYR A 188 6.88 29.80 1.99
N ILE A 189 7.42 28.81 1.26
CA ILE A 189 8.23 27.72 1.80
C ILE A 189 9.55 27.67 1.03
N PRO A 190 10.71 27.59 1.71
CA PRO A 190 12.01 27.46 1.06
C PRO A 190 12.21 26.04 0.53
N LEU A 191 11.45 25.66 -0.50
CA LEU A 191 11.55 24.35 -1.15
C LEU A 191 12.83 24.20 -1.97
N SER A 192 13.42 25.32 -2.41
CA SER A 192 14.73 25.33 -3.09
C SER A 192 15.86 25.63 -2.09
N GLY A 193 17.05 25.10 -2.36
CA GLY A 193 18.26 25.37 -1.55
C GLY A 193 18.51 24.39 -0.40
N GLY A 194 17.78 23.27 -0.33
CA GLY A 194 18.09 22.15 0.56
C GLY A 194 17.69 22.34 2.04
N VAL A 195 16.95 23.41 2.36
CA VAL A 195 16.39 23.63 3.71
C VAL A 195 15.36 22.56 4.05
N ILE A 196 14.49 22.24 3.10
CA ILE A 196 13.59 21.10 3.15
C ILE A 196 14.28 19.92 2.47
N ARG A 197 14.41 18.79 3.17
CA ARG A 197 15.11 17.61 2.63
C ARG A 197 14.19 16.40 2.54
N THR A 198 13.30 16.23 3.51
CA THR A 198 12.37 15.10 3.55
C THR A 198 10.92 15.56 3.60
N ALA A 199 10.09 14.91 2.80
CA ALA A 199 8.67 15.21 2.69
C ALA A 199 7.79 13.96 2.84
N LEU A 200 6.62 14.12 3.45
CA LEU A 200 5.56 13.11 3.52
C LEU A 200 4.33 13.60 2.74
N ASP A 201 3.95 12.91 1.68
CA ASP A 201 2.78 13.22 0.85
C ASP A 201 1.62 12.26 1.13
N MET A 202 0.59 12.76 1.81
CA MET A 202 -0.56 11.98 2.28
C MET A 202 -1.71 12.03 1.28
N GLY A 203 -2.26 10.88 0.91
CA GLY A 203 -3.32 10.79 -0.09
C GLY A 203 -2.84 11.13 -1.50
N CYS A 204 -1.63 10.73 -1.83
CA CYS A 204 -0.84 11.19 -2.99
C CYS A 204 -1.37 10.81 -4.39
N GLY A 205 -2.40 9.96 -4.48
CA GLY A 205 -2.88 9.46 -5.77
C GLY A 205 -1.79 8.65 -6.50
N VAL A 206 -1.44 9.08 -7.71
CA VAL A 206 -0.32 8.51 -8.50
C VAL A 206 1.04 9.13 -8.16
N ALA A 207 1.13 9.89 -7.05
CA ALA A 207 2.33 10.54 -6.53
C ALA A 207 2.98 11.58 -7.47
N SER A 208 2.19 12.26 -8.32
CA SER A 208 2.72 13.32 -9.19
C SER A 208 3.40 14.45 -8.43
N PHE A 209 2.84 14.85 -7.29
CA PHE A 209 3.43 15.89 -6.44
C PHE A 209 4.77 15.44 -5.84
N GLY A 210 4.82 14.26 -5.21
CA GLY A 210 6.07 13.69 -4.71
C GLY A 210 7.12 13.47 -5.79
N GLY A 211 6.73 13.04 -6.98
CA GLY A 211 7.63 12.93 -8.13
C GLY A 211 8.20 14.27 -8.59
N SER A 212 7.41 15.36 -8.56
CA SER A 212 7.90 16.70 -8.91
C SER A 212 8.83 17.30 -7.85
N LEU A 213 8.66 16.95 -6.57
CA LEU A 213 9.58 17.39 -5.49
C LEU A 213 10.98 16.78 -5.60
N LEU A 214 11.13 15.63 -6.27
CA LEU A 214 12.45 15.04 -6.52
C LEU A 214 13.35 15.97 -7.37
N ALA A 215 12.75 16.78 -8.27
CA ALA A 215 13.48 17.77 -9.05
C ALA A 215 14.03 18.92 -8.20
N GLU A 216 13.45 19.16 -7.02
CA GLU A 216 13.93 20.13 -6.02
C GLU A 216 14.97 19.51 -5.06
N GLY A 217 15.33 18.24 -5.25
CA GLY A 217 16.23 17.52 -4.34
C GLY A 217 15.56 17.11 -3.01
N ILE A 218 14.22 17.09 -2.96
CA ILE A 218 13.46 16.73 -1.76
C ILE A 218 13.05 15.26 -1.84
N LEU A 219 13.56 14.44 -0.93
CA LEU A 219 13.16 13.04 -0.80
C LEU A 219 11.73 12.97 -0.26
N THR A 220 10.79 12.65 -1.14
CA THR A 220 9.37 12.56 -0.80
C THR A 220 8.93 11.11 -0.70
N ILE A 221 8.34 10.74 0.43
CA ILE A 221 7.66 9.46 0.61
C ILE A 221 6.16 9.71 0.56
N SER A 222 5.48 8.99 -0.33
CA SER A 222 4.05 9.18 -0.57
C SER A 222 3.23 8.00 -0.05
N PHE A 223 2.03 8.22 0.46
CA PHE A 223 1.14 7.10 0.79
C PHE A 223 -0.32 7.38 0.50
N ALA A 224 -1.06 6.31 0.25
CA ALA A 224 -2.51 6.32 0.09
C ALA A 224 -3.08 4.95 0.44
N PRO A 225 -4.34 4.87 0.90
CA PRO A 225 -5.00 3.58 1.12
C PRO A 225 -5.17 2.84 -0.22
N ARG A 226 -5.39 1.53 -0.15
CA ARG A 226 -5.79 0.76 -1.33
C ARG A 226 -7.10 1.32 -1.89
N ASP A 227 -7.07 1.73 -3.15
CA ASP A 227 -8.23 2.30 -3.83
C ASP A 227 -9.08 1.23 -4.53
N SER A 228 -10.39 1.51 -4.61
CA SER A 228 -11.39 0.72 -5.35
C SER A 228 -11.10 0.61 -6.85
N HIS A 229 -10.36 1.56 -7.41
CA HIS A 229 -9.93 1.52 -8.82
C HIS A 229 -8.65 0.71 -9.05
N LYS A 230 -8.10 0.09 -7.99
CA LYS A 230 -6.81 -0.63 -7.92
C LYS A 230 -5.59 0.27 -8.21
N SER A 231 -4.49 0.02 -7.49
CA SER A 231 -3.12 0.30 -7.96
C SER A 231 -2.61 1.74 -8.08
N GLN A 232 -3.21 2.75 -7.41
CA GLN A 232 -2.67 4.13 -7.40
C GLN A 232 -1.18 4.20 -7.00
N ILE A 233 -0.83 3.57 -5.88
CA ILE A 233 0.55 3.48 -5.38
C ILE A 233 1.43 2.63 -6.31
N GLN A 234 0.89 1.58 -6.93
CA GLN A 234 1.66 0.76 -7.87
C GLN A 234 2.05 1.56 -9.14
N PHE A 235 1.21 2.49 -9.60
CA PHE A 235 1.60 3.44 -10.65
C PHE A 235 2.76 4.34 -10.21
N ALA A 236 2.76 4.83 -8.96
CA ALA A 236 3.88 5.60 -8.43
C ALA A 236 5.18 4.77 -8.37
N LEU A 237 5.07 3.52 -7.89
CA LEU A 237 6.21 2.60 -7.79
C LEU A 237 6.80 2.26 -9.15
N GLU A 238 5.97 2.01 -10.17
CA GLU A 238 6.43 1.75 -11.55
C GLU A 238 7.11 2.96 -12.21
N ARG A 239 6.84 4.17 -11.69
CA ARG A 239 7.51 5.42 -12.09
C ARG A 239 8.83 5.66 -11.32
N GLY A 240 9.16 4.81 -10.35
CA GLY A 240 10.32 4.99 -9.47
C GLY A 240 10.11 6.00 -8.33
N ILE A 241 8.87 6.37 -8.02
CA ILE A 241 8.56 7.34 -6.96
C ILE A 241 8.34 6.59 -5.63
N PRO A 242 9.04 6.97 -4.53
CA PRO A 242 8.86 6.32 -3.23
C PRO A 242 7.42 6.44 -2.73
N ALA A 243 6.72 5.30 -2.66
CA ALA A 243 5.34 5.26 -2.23
C ALA A 243 4.96 3.93 -1.58
N PHE A 244 3.98 3.95 -0.67
CA PHE A 244 3.50 2.74 -0.01
C PHE A 244 2.00 2.81 0.30
N VAL A 245 1.39 1.65 0.58
CA VAL A 245 -0.01 1.58 0.99
C VAL A 245 -0.11 1.76 2.49
N ALA A 246 -0.82 2.80 2.91
CA ALA A 246 -1.15 3.05 4.31
C ALA A 246 -2.32 4.01 4.41
N MET A 247 -2.85 4.16 5.63
CA MET A 247 -3.90 5.09 5.97
C MET A 247 -3.68 5.57 7.41
N LEU A 248 -4.10 6.79 7.72
CA LEU A 248 -4.26 7.20 9.11
C LEU A 248 -5.49 6.48 9.71
N GLY A 249 -5.23 5.65 10.71
CA GLY A 249 -6.24 4.82 11.34
C GLY A 249 -6.09 4.70 12.86
N THR A 250 -6.22 3.49 13.37
CA THR A 250 -5.99 3.13 14.77
C THR A 250 -4.50 3.05 15.14
N ARG A 251 -3.61 2.91 14.16
CA ARG A 251 -2.16 2.75 14.34
C ARG A 251 -1.38 4.00 13.91
N ARG A 252 -0.23 4.22 14.57
CA ARG A 252 0.76 5.23 14.16
C ARG A 252 1.42 4.80 12.85
N LEU A 253 1.76 5.77 11.99
CA LEU A 253 2.60 5.50 10.84
C LEU A 253 3.99 5.06 11.33
N PRO A 254 4.61 4.06 10.68
CA PRO A 254 5.85 3.45 11.15
C PRO A 254 7.07 4.27 10.72
N PHE A 255 7.05 5.54 11.09
CA PHE A 255 8.16 6.45 11.02
C PHE A 255 8.49 6.94 12.43
N PRO A 256 9.79 7.20 12.72
CA PRO A 256 10.18 7.82 13.97
C PRO A 256 9.57 9.22 14.08
N ALA A 257 9.49 9.73 15.31
CA ALA A 257 9.08 11.11 15.50
C ALA A 257 10.06 12.07 14.81
N PHE A 258 9.55 13.20 14.34
CA PHE A 258 10.35 14.25 13.69
C PHE A 258 11.11 13.74 12.45
N ALA A 259 10.52 12.87 11.65
CA ALA A 259 11.14 12.31 10.46
C ALA A 259 11.17 13.30 9.26
N PHE A 260 10.17 14.19 9.16
CA PHE A 260 9.93 14.99 7.96
C PHE A 260 10.05 16.49 8.21
N ASP A 261 10.60 17.23 7.24
CA ASP A 261 10.64 18.69 7.24
C ASP A 261 9.33 19.30 6.68
N PHE A 262 8.63 18.53 5.86
CA PHE A 262 7.45 18.95 5.12
C PHE A 262 6.39 17.85 5.09
N VAL A 263 5.14 18.16 5.46
CA VAL A 263 4.00 17.26 5.34
C VAL A 263 2.95 17.91 4.46
N HIS A 264 2.48 17.18 3.46
CA HIS A 264 1.52 17.65 2.48
C HIS A 264 0.31 16.74 2.40
N CYS A 265 -0.88 17.33 2.28
CA CYS A 265 -2.10 16.66 1.91
C CYS A 265 -2.83 17.48 0.85
N SER A 266 -3.19 16.84 -0.26
CA SER A 266 -4.00 17.45 -1.31
C SER A 266 -5.25 16.62 -1.56
N ARG A 267 -6.40 17.11 -1.09
CA ARG A 267 -7.69 16.40 -1.09
C ARG A 267 -7.55 14.96 -0.58
N CYS A 268 -6.75 14.75 0.46
CA CYS A 268 -6.48 13.42 1.01
C CYS A 268 -7.68 12.82 1.76
N LEU A 269 -8.76 13.58 1.98
CA LEU A 269 -9.97 13.15 2.71
C LEU A 269 -9.69 12.64 4.13
N ILE A 270 -8.60 13.11 4.75
CA ILE A 270 -8.27 12.83 6.15
C ILE A 270 -9.07 13.81 7.03
N PRO A 271 -9.92 13.33 7.95
CA PRO A 271 -10.64 14.20 8.87
C PRO A 271 -9.73 14.57 10.05
N PHE A 272 -8.80 15.51 9.85
CA PHE A 272 -7.73 15.82 10.81
C PHE A 272 -8.20 16.13 12.25
N THR A 273 -9.42 16.64 12.43
CA THR A 273 -10.00 16.98 13.73
C THR A 273 -10.74 15.83 14.42
N ALA A 274 -10.96 14.71 13.72
CA ALA A 274 -11.66 13.55 14.28
C ALA A 274 -10.86 12.89 15.42
N TYR A 275 -11.58 12.14 16.25
CA TYR A 275 -11.00 11.36 17.36
C TYR A 275 -10.10 12.20 18.26
N ASN A 276 -10.58 13.36 18.72
CA ASN A 276 -9.82 14.32 19.52
C ASN A 276 -8.52 14.77 18.83
N ALA A 277 -8.61 15.07 17.53
CA ALA A 277 -7.49 15.49 16.69
C ALA A 277 -6.34 14.46 16.57
N THR A 278 -6.59 13.18 16.85
CA THR A 278 -5.56 12.11 16.80
C THR A 278 -4.80 12.10 15.47
N TYR A 279 -5.48 12.32 14.34
CA TYR A 279 -4.83 12.34 13.02
C TYR A 279 -3.93 13.56 12.82
N PHE A 280 -4.30 14.73 13.34
CA PHE A 280 -3.42 15.90 13.33
C PHE A 280 -2.23 15.69 14.28
N ILE A 281 -2.44 15.08 15.45
CA ILE A 281 -1.37 14.77 16.41
C ILE A 281 -0.36 13.79 15.80
N GLU A 282 -0.80 12.82 15.01
CA GLU A 282 0.12 11.93 14.30
C GLU A 282 0.96 12.67 13.26
N VAL A 283 0.36 13.61 12.51
CA VAL A 283 1.11 14.51 11.62
C VAL A 283 2.10 15.37 12.40
N ASP A 284 1.69 15.90 13.55
CA ASP A 284 2.57 16.67 14.42
C ASP A 284 3.76 15.83 14.89
N ARG A 285 3.54 14.60 15.36
CA ARG A 285 4.60 13.68 15.78
C ARG A 285 5.66 13.49 14.70
N LEU A 286 5.24 13.39 13.44
CA LEU A 286 6.11 13.14 12.29
C LEU A 286 6.84 14.39 11.78
N LEU A 287 6.26 15.57 11.96
CA LEU A 287 6.80 16.83 11.46
C LEU A 287 7.84 17.41 12.43
N ARG A 288 9.02 17.76 11.91
CA ARG A 288 10.11 18.40 12.67
C ARG A 288 9.71 19.80 13.16
N PRO A 289 10.21 20.25 14.33
CA PRO A 289 10.08 21.65 14.75
C PRO A 289 10.59 22.60 13.66
N GLY A 290 9.83 23.65 13.35
CA GLY A 290 10.12 24.56 12.23
C GLY A 290 9.71 24.05 10.85
N GLY A 291 9.24 22.81 10.74
CA GLY A 291 8.73 22.22 9.50
C GLY A 291 7.36 22.77 9.09
N TYR A 292 6.93 22.44 7.87
CA TYR A 292 5.72 22.99 7.26
C TYR A 292 4.65 21.91 7.04
N LEU A 293 3.40 22.25 7.37
CA LEU A 293 2.21 21.47 7.04
C LEU A 293 1.42 22.22 5.96
N VAL A 294 1.13 21.54 4.85
CA VAL A 294 0.31 22.08 3.75
C VAL A 294 -0.92 21.22 3.56
N ILE A 295 -2.10 21.84 3.64
CA ILE A 295 -3.38 21.18 3.33
C ILE A 295 -4.06 21.95 2.21
N SER A 296 -4.36 21.23 1.13
CA SER A 296 -5.00 21.75 -0.08
C SER A 296 -6.32 21.04 -0.33
N GLY A 297 -7.44 21.77 -0.37
CA GLY A 297 -8.79 21.26 -0.56
C GLY A 297 -9.67 21.41 0.69
N PRO A 298 -10.83 20.74 0.75
CA PRO A 298 -11.73 20.86 1.89
C PRO A 298 -11.04 20.48 3.22
N PRO A 299 -11.26 21.24 4.31
CA PRO A 299 -12.24 22.33 4.45
C PRO A 299 -11.72 23.74 4.09
N VAL A 300 -10.49 23.88 3.56
CA VAL A 300 -9.86 25.20 3.32
C VAL A 300 -10.65 26.03 2.31
N LYS A 301 -11.25 27.14 2.78
CA LYS A 301 -12.14 28.04 2.01
C LYS A 301 -13.20 27.27 1.19
N TRP A 302 -13.74 26.19 1.76
CA TRP A 302 -14.79 25.40 1.11
C TRP A 302 -16.17 25.79 1.63
N ALA A 303 -17.10 26.07 0.72
CA ALA A 303 -18.45 26.46 1.09
C ALA A 303 -19.15 25.35 1.90
N LYS A 304 -19.88 25.74 2.96
CA LYS A 304 -20.59 24.84 3.87
C LYS A 304 -19.67 23.95 4.73
N GLN A 305 -18.40 24.31 4.86
CA GLN A 305 -17.44 23.64 5.74
C GLN A 305 -16.73 24.64 6.68
N GLU A 306 -17.41 25.74 7.00
CA GLU A 306 -16.87 26.81 7.84
C GLU A 306 -16.58 26.30 9.26
N LYS A 307 -17.39 25.36 9.76
CA LYS A 307 -17.18 24.71 11.05
C LYS A 307 -15.94 23.82 11.02
N GLU A 308 -15.82 22.92 10.05
CA GLU A 308 -14.66 22.03 9.90
C GLU A 308 -13.37 22.81 9.71
N TRP A 309 -13.43 23.94 9.00
CA TRP A 309 -12.31 24.87 8.88
C TRP A 309 -11.96 25.53 10.21
N ALA A 310 -12.95 26.01 10.97
CA ALA A 310 -12.74 26.60 12.29
C ALA A 310 -12.15 25.57 13.28
N ASP A 311 -12.65 24.33 13.27
CA ASP A 311 -12.15 23.23 14.10
C ASP A 311 -10.69 22.91 13.73
N LEU A 312 -10.35 22.84 12.44
CA LEU A 312 -8.98 22.62 11.98
C LEU A 312 -8.03 23.73 12.44
N GLN A 313 -8.47 24.99 12.36
CA GLN A 313 -7.74 26.14 12.88
C GLN A 313 -7.56 26.07 14.40
N ALA A 314 -8.58 25.66 15.14
CA ALA A 314 -8.52 25.52 16.58
C ALA A 314 -7.50 24.45 17.00
N VAL A 315 -7.50 23.29 16.33
CA VAL A 315 -6.51 22.23 16.55
C VAL A 315 -5.09 22.72 16.28
N ALA A 316 -4.85 23.33 15.11
CA ALA A 316 -3.54 23.87 14.75
C ALA A 316 -3.03 24.89 15.79
N ARG A 317 -3.90 25.82 16.23
CA ARG A 317 -3.57 26.80 17.28
C ARG A 317 -3.31 26.14 18.64
N SER A 318 -4.03 25.09 19.01
CA SER A 318 -3.81 24.35 20.27
C SER A 318 -2.43 23.66 20.31
N LEU A 319 -1.87 23.35 19.14
CA LEU A 319 -0.51 22.83 18.96
C LEU A 319 0.48 23.93 18.52
N CYS A 320 0.06 25.19 18.60
CA CYS A 320 0.86 26.39 18.37
C CYS A 320 1.43 26.54 16.95
N TYR A 321 0.77 25.92 15.97
CA TYR A 321 1.13 26.13 14.58
C TYR A 321 0.86 27.58 14.18
N GLU A 322 1.84 28.19 13.54
CA GLU A 322 1.71 29.50 12.93
C GLU A 322 1.05 29.33 11.56
N LEU A 323 -0.10 29.97 11.33
CA LEU A 323 -0.72 30.01 10.01
C LEU A 323 0.02 31.03 9.14
N ILE A 324 0.79 30.56 8.16
CA ILE A 324 1.58 31.40 7.27
C ILE A 324 0.70 32.06 6.21
N VAL A 325 -0.16 31.27 5.56
CA VAL A 325 -1.04 31.79 4.51
C VAL A 325 -2.25 30.89 4.26
N VAL A 326 -3.35 31.50 3.80
CA VAL A 326 -4.48 30.80 3.16
C VAL A 326 -4.67 31.36 1.75
N ASP A 327 -4.05 30.73 0.76
CA ASP A 327 -4.09 31.14 -0.64
C ASP A 327 -5.03 30.21 -1.43
N GLY A 328 -6.19 30.75 -1.81
CA GLY A 328 -7.27 29.97 -2.39
C GLY A 328 -7.72 28.86 -1.44
N ASN A 329 -7.69 27.62 -1.91
CA ASN A 329 -8.03 26.42 -1.15
C ASN A 329 -6.79 25.71 -0.57
N THR A 330 -5.67 26.41 -0.44
CA THR A 330 -4.43 25.92 0.18
C THR A 330 -4.14 26.70 1.45
N ALA A 331 -3.92 25.99 2.55
CA ALA A 331 -3.45 26.57 3.80
C ALA A 331 -2.07 25.99 4.16
N ILE A 332 -1.20 26.87 4.63
CA ILE A 332 0.17 26.55 5.01
C ILE A 332 0.37 26.96 6.46
N TRP A 333 0.84 26.02 7.26
CA TRP A 333 1.24 26.27 8.64
C TRP A 333 2.70 25.91 8.84
N LYS A 334 3.31 26.56 9.83
CA LYS A 334 4.66 26.24 10.31
C LYS A 334 4.59 25.74 11.75
N LYS A 335 5.22 24.60 12.00
CA LYS A 335 5.33 24.02 13.34
C LYS A 335 6.29 24.88 14.18
N PRO A 336 5.98 25.17 15.46
CA PRO A 336 6.87 25.92 16.33
C PRO A 336 8.24 25.23 16.49
N THR A 337 9.30 26.01 16.67
CA THR A 337 10.66 25.50 16.92
C THR A 337 10.94 25.22 18.40
N GLY A 338 10.18 25.82 19.31
CA GLY A 338 10.38 25.72 20.76
C GLY A 338 9.13 25.28 21.51
N THR A 339 9.33 24.92 22.79
CA THR A 339 8.28 24.48 23.71
C THR A 339 7.58 25.63 24.44
N SER A 340 7.95 26.89 24.16
CA SER A 340 7.48 28.07 24.91
C SER A 340 5.96 28.29 24.87
N CYS A 341 5.26 27.70 23.90
CA CYS A 341 3.80 27.73 23.84
C CYS A 341 3.12 26.63 24.69
N ILE A 342 3.89 25.66 25.21
CA ILE A 342 3.37 24.50 25.97
C ILE A 342 3.08 24.86 27.43
N SER A 343 3.71 25.91 27.96
CA SER A 343 3.67 26.28 29.38
C SER A 343 2.39 27.01 29.82
N ASN A 344 1.57 27.54 28.90
CA ASN A 344 0.33 28.24 29.27
C ASN A 344 -0.86 27.27 29.20
N GLN A 345 -1.25 26.76 30.38
CA GLN A 345 -2.39 25.87 30.58
C GLN A 345 -3.71 26.55 30.15
N ASN A 346 -4.27 26.13 29.01
CA ASN A 346 -5.66 26.43 28.65
C ASN A 346 -6.46 25.12 28.62
N GLU A 347 -7.72 25.17 29.09
CA GLU A 347 -8.62 24.04 29.37
C GLU A 347 -8.98 23.13 28.17
N ASN A 348 -8.62 23.50 26.93
CA ASN A 348 -9.04 22.81 25.70
C ASN A 348 -7.89 22.11 24.94
N ARG A 349 -6.79 21.75 25.60
CA ARG A 349 -5.61 21.13 24.94
C ARG A 349 -5.62 19.59 25.04
N PRO A 350 -5.15 18.85 24.01
CA PRO A 350 -4.82 17.44 24.15
C PRO A 350 -3.83 17.22 25.30
N GLN A 351 -4.04 16.18 26.11
CA GLN A 351 -3.13 15.81 27.18
C GLN A 351 -1.73 15.51 26.61
N LEU A 352 -0.69 16.02 27.27
CA LEU A 352 0.69 15.68 26.92
C LEU A 352 0.92 14.19 27.15
N CYS A 353 1.68 13.57 26.25
CA CYS A 353 2.09 12.17 26.41
C CYS A 353 2.96 12.03 27.66
N ASP A 354 2.85 10.89 28.34
CA ASP A 354 3.77 10.55 29.43
C ASP A 354 5.20 10.47 28.89
N THR A 355 6.13 11.06 29.63
CA THR A 355 7.59 11.00 29.37
C THR A 355 8.15 9.58 29.31
N SER A 356 7.44 8.60 29.87
CA SER A 356 7.81 7.18 29.77
C SER A 356 7.57 6.58 28.38
N GLN A 357 6.76 7.23 27.53
CA GLN A 357 6.44 6.75 26.19
C GLN A 357 7.41 7.31 25.14
N ASP A 358 8.14 6.43 24.46
CA ASP A 358 8.96 6.82 23.33
C ASP A 358 8.07 7.22 22.12
N PRO A 359 8.14 8.49 21.64
CA PRO A 359 7.35 8.95 20.50
C PRO A 359 7.81 8.32 19.16
N SER A 360 9.01 7.73 19.11
CA SER A 360 9.52 7.01 17.95
C SER A 360 9.09 5.55 17.92
N THR A 361 8.55 5.04 19.02
CA THR A 361 7.92 3.72 19.05
C THR A 361 6.60 3.79 18.30
N ALA A 362 6.61 3.29 17.07
CA ALA A 362 5.41 2.92 16.35
C ALA A 362 4.94 1.55 16.85
N TRP A 363 3.66 1.40 17.15
CA TRP A 363 3.09 0.09 17.46
C TRP A 363 3.19 -0.77 16.19
N CYS A 364 4.11 -1.74 16.20
CA CYS A 364 4.51 -2.71 15.16
C CYS A 364 3.67 -2.81 13.87
N GLU A 365 3.60 -1.77 13.04
CA GLU A 365 2.95 -1.83 11.74
C GLU A 365 3.97 -1.90 10.60
N PRO A 366 4.11 -3.05 9.92
CA PRO A 366 4.84 -3.13 8.66
C PRO A 366 4.03 -2.51 7.51
N PHE A 367 4.71 -1.96 6.51
CA PHE A 367 4.04 -1.42 5.33
C PHE A 367 3.55 -2.53 4.40
N SER A 368 2.36 -2.34 3.82
CA SER A 368 1.89 -3.16 2.72
C SER A 368 2.62 -2.79 1.43
N THR A 369 3.14 -3.78 0.70
CA THR A 369 3.92 -3.57 -0.52
C THR A 369 3.36 -4.36 -1.71
N TYR A 370 3.37 -3.73 -2.89
CA TYR A 370 2.94 -4.37 -4.14
C TYR A 370 3.98 -5.38 -4.62
N PRO A 371 3.57 -6.39 -5.42
CA PRO A 371 4.53 -7.17 -6.17
C PRO A 371 5.37 -6.28 -7.08
N ARG A 372 6.64 -6.63 -7.31
CA ARG A 372 7.55 -5.95 -8.24
C ARG A 372 7.74 -4.45 -7.91
N THR A 373 8.08 -4.18 -6.66
CA THR A 373 8.31 -2.83 -6.10
C THR A 373 9.78 -2.42 -6.11
N TYR A 374 10.69 -3.37 -5.85
CA TYR A 374 12.11 -3.08 -5.63
C TYR A 374 12.97 -3.63 -6.77
N ASP A 375 14.00 -2.88 -7.14
CA ASP A 375 15.02 -3.31 -8.10
C ASP A 375 16.25 -3.90 -7.38
N PHE A 376 16.42 -3.57 -6.11
CA PHE A 376 17.52 -4.04 -5.27
C PHE A 376 17.02 -4.31 -3.85
N ILE A 377 17.41 -5.46 -3.28
CA ILE A 377 17.14 -5.82 -1.88
C ILE A 377 18.45 -6.24 -1.23
N HIS A 378 18.77 -5.64 -0.09
CA HIS A 378 19.88 -6.07 0.76
C HIS A 378 19.35 -6.73 2.02
N VAL A 379 19.87 -7.91 2.37
CA VAL A 379 19.50 -8.67 3.55
C VAL A 379 20.76 -9.03 4.32
N TYR A 380 20.81 -8.62 5.59
CA TYR A 380 21.86 -9.01 6.52
C TYR A 380 21.27 -9.88 7.62
N GLY A 381 21.83 -11.08 7.83
CA GLY A 381 21.38 -12.00 8.89
C GLY A 381 19.95 -12.51 8.66
N ILE A 382 19.67 -13.07 7.48
CA ILE A 382 18.35 -13.61 7.12
C ILE A 382 17.85 -14.68 8.11
N ASP A 383 18.76 -15.48 8.67
CA ASP A 383 18.40 -16.49 9.69
C ASP A 383 17.87 -15.85 10.99
N SER A 384 18.43 -14.71 11.38
CA SER A 384 17.93 -13.92 12.51
C SER A 384 16.56 -13.28 12.23
N LEU A 385 16.27 -12.97 10.97
CA LEU A 385 14.98 -12.38 10.56
C LEU A 385 13.84 -13.41 10.56
N ILE A 386 14.12 -14.70 10.34
CA ILE A 386 13.08 -15.73 10.33
C ILE A 386 12.81 -16.33 11.73
N LYS A 387 13.75 -16.20 12.66
CA LYS A 387 13.60 -16.63 14.07
C LYS A 387 12.83 -15.59 14.89
N ASP A 388 12.07 -16.05 15.88
CA ASP A 388 11.54 -15.20 16.95
C ASP A 388 12.53 -15.23 18.12
N ARG A 389 12.96 -14.05 18.62
CA ARG A 389 13.88 -13.97 19.75
C ARG A 389 13.19 -14.24 21.10
N GLY A 390 11.87 -14.13 21.17
CA GLY A 390 11.07 -14.31 22.40
C GLY A 390 10.30 -15.64 22.49
N LEU A 391 10.04 -16.31 21.35
CA LEU A 391 9.36 -17.60 21.29
C LEU A 391 10.31 -18.67 20.72
N ARG A 392 10.27 -19.91 21.25
CA ARG A 392 10.99 -21.08 20.68
C ARG A 392 10.46 -21.52 19.30
N LYS A 393 9.81 -20.64 18.55
CA LYS A 393 9.15 -20.93 17.26
C LYS A 393 9.59 -19.90 16.22
N ASN A 394 9.83 -20.34 14.98
CA ASN A 394 10.14 -19.44 13.88
C ASN A 394 8.92 -18.56 13.51
N ARG A 395 9.18 -17.30 13.12
CA ARG A 395 8.16 -16.36 12.62
C ARG A 395 7.65 -16.78 11.24
N CYS A 396 8.57 -17.25 10.41
CA CYS A 396 8.32 -17.82 9.09
C CYS A 396 9.47 -18.78 8.72
N THR A 397 9.33 -19.53 7.63
CA THR A 397 10.41 -20.39 7.10
C THR A 397 11.31 -19.63 6.13
N LEU A 398 12.49 -20.16 5.80
CA LEU A 398 13.37 -19.52 4.81
C LEU A 398 12.68 -19.46 3.44
N VAL A 399 11.94 -20.50 3.09
CA VAL A 399 11.15 -20.56 1.85
C VAL A 399 10.09 -19.46 1.82
N ASP A 400 9.37 -19.25 2.92
CA ASP A 400 8.35 -18.18 3.00
C ASP A 400 8.97 -16.80 2.78
N MET A 401 10.12 -16.54 3.41
CA MET A 401 10.87 -15.29 3.24
C MET A 401 11.30 -15.12 1.78
N MET A 402 11.91 -16.13 1.17
CA MET A 402 12.41 -16.06 -0.22
C MET A 402 11.28 -15.89 -1.24
N VAL A 403 10.11 -16.50 -1.03
CA VAL A 403 8.93 -16.30 -1.88
C VAL A 403 8.36 -14.89 -1.75
N GLU A 404 8.37 -14.32 -0.54
CA GLU A 404 7.97 -12.92 -0.34
C GLU A 404 8.98 -11.95 -0.97
N LEU A 405 10.28 -12.21 -0.85
CA LEU A 405 11.32 -11.45 -1.55
C LEU A 405 11.13 -11.54 -3.08
N ASP A 406 10.83 -12.71 -3.62
CA ASP A 406 10.50 -12.87 -5.04
C ASP A 406 9.28 -12.04 -5.43
N ARG A 407 8.20 -12.07 -4.65
CA ARG A 407 6.99 -11.29 -4.95
C ARG A 407 7.31 -9.81 -5.11
N ILE A 408 8.09 -9.23 -4.21
CA ILE A 408 8.33 -7.77 -4.14
C ILE A 408 9.48 -7.30 -5.05
N LEU A 409 10.34 -8.21 -5.49
CA LEU A 409 11.45 -7.91 -6.41
C LEU A 409 10.97 -7.88 -7.87
N ARG A 410 11.40 -6.86 -8.61
CA ARG A 410 11.16 -6.77 -10.06
C ARG A 410 11.94 -7.85 -10.81
N PRO A 411 11.46 -8.32 -11.97
CA PRO A 411 12.30 -9.11 -12.87
C PRO A 411 13.60 -8.36 -13.19
N GLU A 412 14.72 -9.08 -13.29
CA GLU A 412 16.09 -8.52 -13.38
C GLU A 412 16.59 -7.78 -12.14
N GLY A 413 15.78 -7.71 -11.08
CA GLY A 413 16.19 -7.15 -9.79
C GLY A 413 17.24 -8.01 -9.11
N THR A 414 18.07 -7.36 -8.29
CA THR A 414 19.19 -7.97 -7.59
C THR A 414 18.92 -8.10 -6.10
N VAL A 415 19.31 -9.21 -5.49
CA VAL A 415 19.32 -9.40 -4.05
C VAL A 415 20.75 -9.68 -3.59
N LEU A 416 21.17 -9.00 -2.54
CA LEU A 416 22.42 -9.26 -1.84
C LEU A 416 22.08 -9.79 -0.45
N ILE A 417 22.53 -11.00 -0.13
CA ILE A 417 22.29 -11.66 1.16
C ILE A 417 23.63 -11.95 1.81
N GLN A 418 23.85 -11.42 3.01
CA GLN A 418 25.03 -11.68 3.82
C GLN A 418 24.63 -12.41 5.09
N ASP A 419 25.23 -13.58 5.32
CA ASP A 419 24.99 -14.42 6.50
C ASP A 419 26.13 -15.45 6.70
N SER A 420 25.98 -16.35 7.67
CA SER A 420 26.94 -17.46 7.89
C SER A 420 27.02 -18.38 6.65
N PRO A 421 28.16 -19.05 6.43
CA PRO A 421 28.33 -19.97 5.30
C PRO A 421 27.20 -21.02 5.20
N GLU A 422 26.80 -21.61 6.32
CA GLU A 422 25.76 -22.65 6.37
C GLU A 422 24.37 -22.11 6.03
N VAL A 423 24.10 -20.84 6.37
CA VAL A 423 22.85 -20.17 5.99
C VAL A 423 22.88 -19.84 4.50
N ILE A 424 24.00 -19.35 3.98
CA ILE A 424 24.15 -19.02 2.56
C ILE A 424 23.97 -20.23 1.65
N GLU A 425 24.48 -21.41 2.02
CA GLU A 425 24.24 -22.65 1.27
C GLU A 425 22.75 -23.00 1.19
N LYS A 426 22.00 -22.85 2.28
CA LYS A 426 20.53 -23.07 2.29
C LYS A 426 19.79 -22.03 1.46
N VAL A 427 20.22 -20.77 1.56
CA VAL A 427 19.66 -19.66 0.76
C VAL A 427 19.86 -19.95 -0.73
N ASP A 428 21.03 -20.44 -1.14
CA ASP A 428 21.32 -20.79 -2.53
C ASP A 428 20.37 -21.88 -3.07
N LEU A 429 20.16 -22.95 -2.30
CA LEU A 429 19.20 -24.01 -2.65
C LEU A 429 17.79 -23.46 -2.86
N VAL A 430 17.32 -22.59 -1.97
CA VAL A 430 15.99 -21.98 -2.07
C VAL A 430 15.94 -20.96 -3.22
N ALA A 431 17.01 -20.21 -3.46
CA ALA A 431 17.13 -19.25 -4.57
C ALA A 431 16.96 -19.96 -5.92
N GLN A 432 17.58 -21.12 -6.10
CA GLN A 432 17.38 -21.95 -7.29
C GLN A 432 15.93 -22.46 -7.42
N ALA A 433 15.27 -22.76 -6.30
CA ALA A 433 13.86 -23.18 -6.29
C ALA A 433 12.89 -22.05 -6.70
N VAL A 434 13.20 -20.79 -6.35
CA VAL A 434 12.47 -19.59 -6.79
C VAL A 434 12.97 -19.03 -8.14
N ARG A 435 13.82 -19.78 -8.86
CA ARG A 435 14.31 -19.47 -10.22
C ARG A 435 15.19 -18.22 -10.28
N TRP A 436 16.03 -18.01 -9.26
CA TRP A 436 17.03 -16.96 -9.26
C TRP A 436 18.38 -17.50 -9.73
N LYS A 437 19.17 -16.65 -10.38
CA LYS A 437 20.57 -16.93 -10.70
C LYS A 437 21.45 -16.39 -9.59
N THR A 438 22.28 -17.24 -9.00
CA THR A 438 23.10 -16.89 -7.84
C THR A 438 24.60 -16.94 -8.13
N VAL A 439 25.35 -16.15 -7.36
CA VAL A 439 26.81 -16.16 -7.28
C VAL A 439 27.18 -15.98 -5.81
N ILE A 440 27.97 -16.90 -5.25
CA ILE A 440 28.47 -16.80 -3.88
C ILE A 440 29.88 -16.23 -3.91
N GLN A 441 30.14 -15.24 -3.04
CA GLN A 441 31.42 -14.60 -2.85
C GLN A 441 31.82 -14.70 -1.37
N GLU A 442 33.12 -14.83 -1.13
CA GLU A 442 33.68 -14.75 0.23
C GLU A 442 33.67 -13.28 0.69
N ASN A 443 33.48 -13.04 1.99
CA ASN A 443 33.59 -11.69 2.55
C ASN A 443 35.03 -11.16 2.46
N GLU A 444 35.19 -9.83 2.57
CA GLU A 444 36.51 -9.23 2.67
C GLU A 444 37.33 -9.83 3.82
N PRO A 445 38.63 -10.12 3.62
CA PRO A 445 39.48 -10.80 4.60
C PRO A 445 39.64 -10.06 5.93
N GLU A 446 39.33 -8.76 5.98
CA GLU A 446 39.41 -7.93 7.19
C GLU A 446 38.12 -7.96 8.03
N SER A 447 37.04 -8.57 7.53
CA SER A 447 35.81 -8.74 8.31
C SER A 447 35.99 -9.88 9.33
N GLN A 448 35.92 -9.54 10.62
CA GLN A 448 36.07 -10.52 11.71
C GLN A 448 34.95 -11.57 11.77
N ASP A 449 33.92 -11.48 10.93
CA ASP A 449 32.66 -12.22 11.07
C ASP A 449 32.59 -13.49 10.21
N GLY A 450 33.57 -13.78 9.35
CA GLY A 450 33.66 -15.04 8.59
C GLY A 450 32.44 -15.39 7.71
N GLY A 451 31.52 -14.45 7.48
CA GLY A 451 30.30 -14.67 6.69
C GLY A 451 30.57 -14.78 5.19
N LYS A 452 29.54 -15.14 4.42
CA LYS A 452 29.56 -15.14 2.94
C LYS A 452 28.52 -14.18 2.39
N ILE A 453 28.72 -13.73 1.16
CA ILE A 453 27.76 -12.93 0.41
C ILE A 453 27.22 -13.77 -0.74
N LEU A 454 25.90 -13.85 -0.83
CA LEU A 454 25.19 -14.37 -2.00
C LEU A 454 24.60 -13.20 -2.77
N VAL A 455 25.00 -13.08 -4.03
CA VAL A 455 24.41 -12.16 -5.00
C VAL A 455 23.48 -12.96 -5.89
N ALA A 456 22.19 -12.60 -5.90
CA ALA A 456 21.18 -13.24 -6.73
C ALA A 456 20.54 -12.23 -7.69
N VAL A 457 20.21 -12.69 -8.89
CA VAL A 457 19.41 -11.93 -9.86
C VAL A 457 18.17 -12.73 -10.19
N LYS A 458 17.00 -12.08 -10.08
CA LYS A 458 15.73 -12.69 -10.43
C LYS A 458 15.60 -12.82 -11.95
N GLU A 459 15.43 -14.04 -12.44
CA GLU A 459 15.26 -14.29 -13.87
C GLU A 459 13.92 -13.75 -14.39
N PHE A 460 13.91 -13.32 -15.64
CA PHE A 460 12.69 -12.99 -16.36
C PHE A 460 12.03 -14.28 -16.84
N TRP A 461 11.13 -14.85 -16.05
CA TRP A 461 10.35 -16.03 -16.42
C TRP A 461 8.90 -15.63 -16.75
N THR A 462 8.34 -16.23 -17.82
CA THR A 462 6.97 -15.99 -18.32
C THR A 462 6.16 -17.26 -18.36
#